data_AF-A0A3N0Y3R0-F1
#
_entry.id   AF-A0A3N0Y3R0-F1
#
_cell.length_a   1.000
_cell.length_b   1.000
_cell.length_c   1.000
_cell.angle_alpha   90.00
_cell.angle_beta   90.00
_cell.angle_gamma   90.00
#
_symmetry.space_group_name_H-M   'P 1'
#
loop_
_entity.id
_entity.type
_entity.pdbx_description
1 polymer ?
#
loop_
_entity_poly.entity_id
_entity_poly.type
_entity_poly.pdbx_seq_one_letter_code
_entity_poly.pdbx_strand_id
1 'polypeptide(L)' 'MKASMRRVDGAGILARMVQLGCIARRSYSVPAPLSLVHVDTNHKLITFNIVIFGGIDGFSRKVLFVTWVKLVLYSHIRIQ' A
#
# COMPACT_ATOMS: atom_id res chain seq x y z
N MET A 1 4.63 16.58 4.90
CA MET A 1 4.00 15.60 5.85
C MET A 1 4.83 15.35 7.11
N LYS A 2 5.99 14.64 7.08
CA LYS A 2 6.73 14.30 8.32
C LYS A 2 6.96 15.47 9.30
N ALA A 3 7.33 16.66 8.78
CA ALA A 3 7.61 17.83 9.59
C ALA A 3 6.39 18.43 10.32
N SER A 4 5.18 18.40 9.73
CA SER A 4 3.98 18.93 10.40
C SER A 4 3.50 17.99 11.50
N MET A 5 3.49 16.68 11.24
CA MET A 5 3.15 15.65 12.23
C MET A 5 4.07 15.72 13.47
N ARG A 6 5.35 16.05 13.30
CA ARG A 6 6.31 16.24 14.41
C ARG A 6 6.02 17.44 15.31
N ARG A 7 5.26 18.44 14.86
CA ARG A 7 4.84 19.59 15.69
C ARG A 7 3.53 19.34 16.44
N VAL A 8 2.66 18.49 15.91
CA VAL A 8 1.32 18.21 16.47
C VAL A 8 1.32 16.99 17.37
N ASP A 9 2.11 15.96 17.04
CA ASP A 9 2.08 14.64 17.68
C ASP A 9 3.49 14.14 18.01
N GLY A 10 4.19 14.84 18.92
CA GLY A 10 5.50 14.40 19.42
C GLY A 10 5.40 13.09 20.21
N ALA A 11 4.38 12.98 21.08
CA ALA A 11 4.16 11.81 21.92
C ALA A 11 3.78 10.57 21.10
N GLY A 12 2.86 10.70 20.14
CA GLY A 12 2.48 9.60 19.25
C GLY A 12 3.54 9.26 18.21
N ILE A 13 4.46 10.16 17.84
CA ILE A 13 5.69 9.76 17.12
C ILE A 13 6.55 8.86 18.02
N LEU A 14 6.81 9.24 19.28
CA LEU A 14 7.60 8.41 20.19
C LEU A 14 6.92 7.05 20.45
N ALA A 15 5.61 7.04 20.71
CA ALA A 15 4.83 5.81 20.85
C ALA A 15 4.92 4.95 19.59
N ARG A 16 4.79 5.53 18.39
CA ARG A 16 4.98 4.79 17.12
C ARG A 16 6.41 4.34 16.90
N MET A 17 7.43 5.00 17.44
CA MET A 17 8.84 4.54 17.37
C MET A 17 9.12 3.39 18.35
N VAL A 18 8.45 3.35 19.51
CA VAL A 18 8.49 2.20 20.44
C VAL A 18 7.65 1.03 19.89
N GLN A 19 6.46 1.30 19.36
CA GLN A 19 5.58 0.31 18.69
C GLN A 19 6.06 -0.11 17.28
N LEU A 20 7.14 0.50 16.76
CA LEU A 20 7.76 0.08 15.49
C LEU A 20 8.50 -1.26 15.61
N GLY A 21 8.65 -1.79 16.83
CA GLY A 21 8.92 -3.21 17.09
C GLY A 21 7.80 -4.11 16.57
N CYS A 22 7.79 -4.34 15.26
CA CYS A 22 6.86 -5.19 14.51
C CYS A 22 5.37 -4.98 14.86
N ILE A 23 4.73 -3.99 14.20
CA ILE A 23 3.27 -3.88 14.21
C ILE A 23 2.67 -5.13 13.55
N ALA A 24 2.27 -6.10 14.37
CA ALA A 24 1.62 -7.31 13.95
C ALA A 24 0.27 -6.96 13.29
N ARG A 25 0.23 -7.05 11.95
CA ARG A 25 -1.02 -6.94 11.19
C ARG A 25 -1.95 -8.05 11.69
N ARG A 26 -3.21 -7.71 12.01
CA ARG A 26 -4.20 -8.71 12.45
C ARG A 26 -4.28 -9.86 11.46
N SER A 27 -4.04 -11.08 11.93
CA SER A 27 -4.22 -12.30 11.14
C SER A 27 -5.71 -12.59 10.96
N TYR A 28 -6.27 -12.16 9.84
CA TYR A 28 -7.55 -12.68 9.35
C TYR A 28 -7.28 -13.85 8.41
N SER A 29 -7.97 -14.96 8.66
CA SER A 29 -8.17 -16.03 7.69
C SER A 29 -9.39 -15.72 6.82
N VAL A 30 -9.47 -16.38 5.67
CA VAL A 30 -10.56 -16.28 4.69
C VAL A 30 -10.93 -17.72 4.31
N PRO A 31 -12.20 -18.12 4.16
CA PRO A 31 -12.54 -19.55 4.05
C PRO A 31 -12.01 -20.30 2.81
N ALA A 32 -11.64 -19.62 1.72
CA ALA A 32 -11.16 -20.28 0.49
C ALA A 32 -10.16 -19.42 -0.31
N PRO A 33 -9.30 -20.03 -1.16
CA PRO A 33 -8.53 -19.30 -2.17
C PRO A 33 -9.40 -18.37 -3.01
N LEU A 34 -8.88 -17.21 -3.42
CA LEU A 34 -9.55 -16.20 -4.28
C LEU A 34 -10.83 -15.56 -3.71
N SER A 35 -11.36 -16.03 -2.57
CA SER A 35 -12.55 -15.44 -1.94
C SER A 35 -12.34 -14.05 -1.32
N LEU A 36 -11.09 -13.58 -1.28
CA LEU A 36 -10.71 -12.19 -1.03
C LEU A 36 -9.41 -11.88 -1.78
N VAL A 37 -9.31 -10.70 -2.41
CA VAL A 37 -8.08 -10.21 -3.05
C VAL A 37 -7.71 -8.86 -2.48
N HIS A 38 -6.44 -8.70 -2.09
CA HIS A 38 -5.86 -7.40 -1.76
C HIS A 38 -5.27 -6.78 -3.01
N VAL A 39 -5.76 -5.60 -3.39
CA VAL A 39 -5.13 -4.75 -4.41
C VAL A 39 -4.49 -3.56 -3.70
N ASP A 40 -3.18 -3.39 -3.89
CA ASP A 40 -2.40 -2.27 -3.33
C ASP A 40 -1.70 -1.48 -4.45
N THR A 41 -1.41 -0.20 -4.20
CA THR A 41 -0.82 0.70 -5.22
C THR A 41 0.39 1.45 -4.67
N ASN A 42 1.55 1.27 -5.32
CA ASN A 42 2.81 1.84 -4.85
C ASN A 42 3.18 3.10 -5.65
N HIS A 43 2.97 4.25 -5.02
CA HIS A 43 3.22 5.57 -5.60
C HIS A 43 4.65 6.10 -5.36
N LYS A 44 5.57 5.31 -4.79
CA LYS A 44 6.95 5.76 -4.49
C LYS A 44 7.76 6.14 -5.74
N LEU A 45 7.37 5.66 -6.92
CA LEU A 45 8.04 5.90 -8.20
C LEU A 45 7.34 6.97 -9.06
N ILE A 46 6.42 7.75 -8.46
CA ILE A 46 5.70 8.83 -9.15
C ILE A 46 6.62 9.86 -9.82
N THR A 47 7.80 10.12 -9.25
CA THR A 47 8.84 11.00 -9.84
C THR A 47 9.37 10.49 -11.18
N PHE A 48 9.32 9.18 -11.42
CA PHE A 48 9.66 8.54 -12.69
C PHE A 48 8.43 8.36 -13.60
N ASN A 49 7.29 8.97 -13.25
CA ASN A 49 5.98 8.77 -13.86
C ASN A 49 5.51 7.30 -13.85
N ILE A 50 5.79 6.56 -12.77
CA ILE A 50 5.52 5.11 -12.66
C ILE A 50 4.73 4.81 -11.38
N VAL A 51 3.61 4.09 -11.52
CA VAL A 51 2.80 3.56 -10.39
C VAL A 51 2.63 2.05 -10.57
N ILE A 52 2.96 1.26 -9.54
CA ILE A 52 2.92 -0.22 -9.60
C ILE A 52 1.55 -0.57 -8.94
N PHE A 53 0.87 -1.58 -9.47
CA PHE A 53 -0.36 -2.15 -8.94
C PHE A 53 -0.10 -3.62 -8.64
N GLY A 54 -0.43 -4.09 -7.45
CA GLY A 54 -0.19 -5.48 -7.03
C GLY A 54 -1.46 -6.13 -6.48
N GLY A 55 -1.75 -7.35 -6.95
CA GLY A 55 -2.84 -8.19 -6.44
C GLY A 55 -2.29 -9.38 -5.63
N ILE A 56 -2.85 -9.63 -4.45
CA ILE A 56 -2.45 -10.73 -3.55
C ILE A 56 -3.70 -11.48 -3.05
N ASP A 57 -3.68 -12.81 -3.11
CA ASP A 57 -4.74 -13.67 -2.55
C ASP A 57 -4.83 -13.53 -1.03
N GLY A 58 -6.02 -13.21 -0.52
CA GLY A 58 -6.28 -13.01 0.91
C GLY A 58 -6.14 -14.28 1.75
N PHE A 59 -6.29 -15.45 1.13
CA PHE A 59 -6.13 -16.75 1.79
C PHE A 59 -4.67 -17.17 1.89
N SER A 60 -4.04 -17.49 0.76
CA SER A 60 -2.68 -18.08 0.70
C SER A 60 -1.54 -17.05 0.71
N ARG A 61 -1.86 -15.75 0.63
CA ARG A 61 -0.90 -14.63 0.51
C ARG A 61 0.02 -14.70 -0.72
N LYS A 62 -0.33 -15.54 -1.70
CA LYS A 62 0.34 -15.60 -3.00
C LYS A 62 0.04 -14.36 -3.84
N VAL A 63 1.04 -13.88 -4.56
CA VAL A 63 0.89 -12.81 -5.55
C VAL A 63 0.10 -13.36 -6.74
N LEU A 64 -0.96 -12.65 -7.12
CA LEU A 64 -1.80 -12.95 -8.28
C LEU A 64 -1.33 -12.20 -9.53
N PHE A 65 -0.96 -10.92 -9.37
CA PHE A 65 -0.38 -10.11 -10.43
C PHE A 65 0.48 -8.96 -9.86
N VAL A 66 1.41 -8.47 -10.67
CA VAL A 66 2.06 -7.16 -10.50
C VAL A 66 2.10 -6.48 -11.86
N THR A 67 1.63 -5.24 -11.95
CA THR A 67 1.50 -4.47 -13.19
C THR A 67 1.97 -3.04 -12.97
N TRP A 68 2.49 -2.37 -14.01
CA TRP A 68 3.07 -1.05 -13.89
C TRP A 68 2.60 -0.12 -15.01
N VAL A 69 2.11 1.06 -14.63
CA VAL A 69 1.50 2.02 -15.56
C VAL A 69 2.36 3.30 -15.61
N LYS A 70 2.65 3.76 -16.83
CA LYS A 70 3.20 5.11 -17.05
C LYS A 70 2.11 6.15 -16.83
N LEU A 71 2.32 7.08 -15.90
CA LEU A 71 1.32 8.04 -15.44
C LEU A 71 0.82 8.96 -16.57
N VAL A 72 1.70 9.28 -17.54
CA VAL A 72 1.36 10.04 -18.77
C VAL A 72 0.29 9.34 -19.62
N LEU A 73 0.27 8.01 -19.66
CA LEU A 73 -0.80 7.24 -20.33
C LEU A 73 -2.06 7.19 -19.46
N TYR A 74 -1.91 7.09 -18.14
CA TYR A 74 -3.02 7.08 -17.19
C TYR A 74 -3.84 8.39 -17.22
N SER A 75 -3.19 9.53 -17.46
CA SER A 75 -3.88 10.81 -17.68
C SER A 75 -4.71 10.87 -18.95
N HIS A 76 -4.41 10.06 -19.99
CA HIS A 76 -5.24 10.00 -21.19
C HIS A 76 -6.49 9.14 -20.97
N ILE A 77 -6.36 8.04 -20.20
CA ILE A 77 -7.43 7.08 -19.88
C ILE A 77 -8.44 7.62 -18.83
N ARG A 78 -8.15 8.74 -18.15
CA ARG A 78 -9.06 9.39 -17.19
C ARG A 78 -9.69 10.71 -17.69
N ILE A 79 -9.63 10.99 -19.00
CA ILE A 79 -10.25 12.18 -19.63
C ILE A 79 -11.20 11.73 -20.78
N GLN A 80 -11.65 10.47 -20.72
CA GLN A 80 -12.78 9.90 -21.48
C GLN A 80 -13.63 9.07 -20.53
#